data_AF-A0A6G0UH51-F1
#
_entry.id   AF-A0A6G0UH51-F1
#
_cell.length_a   1.000
_cell.length_b   1.000
_cell.length_c   1.000
_cell.angle_alpha   90.00
_cell.angle_beta   90.00
_cell.angle_gamma   90.00
#
_symmetry.space_group_name_H-M   'P 1'
#
loop_
_entity.id
_entity.type
_entity.pdbx_description
1 polymer ?
#
loop_
_entity_poly.entity_id
_entity_poly.type
_entity_poly.pdbx_seq_one_letter_code
_entity_poly.pdbx_strand_id
1 'polypeptide(L)'
;MDDLIFLPEGKKYYNEFTSIYRNHPDAAFLHYASYVAHLRASKSSERFSLERTLRSIKIGKSKKIGKTVLDPKRIKSVWVHHPHFFPAQLRPYEVPSNDGLILHTRTWEIHSEELYKAAYFKLSGVNKYFANISGILSEKEIRNISLSWETTYKSFKEKGFLDGLRSTNHYHRSIDTCIKSIGGPGSRIIGCRTVYSCILKPIEGFECLQSRQKWRKADGELEAYLPVGEPELEMKVNGCTID
;
A
#
# COMPACT_ATOMS: atom_id res chain seq x y z
N MET A 1 -0.19 6.53 -3.16
CA MET A 1 -0.35 6.08 -1.76
C MET A 1 -1.29 4.89 -1.81
N ASP A 2 -0.92 3.75 -1.24
CA ASP A 2 -1.75 2.55 -1.30
C ASP A 2 -2.66 2.50 -0.08
N ASP A 3 -2.06 2.42 1.12
CA ASP A 3 -2.81 2.32 2.38
C ASP A 3 -2.37 3.34 3.41
N LEU A 4 -3.33 3.90 4.14
CA LEU A 4 -3.12 4.69 5.35
C LEU A 4 -3.57 3.87 6.56
N ILE A 5 -2.72 3.76 7.58
CA ILE A 5 -3.07 3.11 8.85
C ILE A 5 -3.30 4.22 9.87
N PHE A 6 -4.45 4.17 10.54
CA PHE A 6 -4.80 5.08 11.63
C PHE A 6 -4.76 4.32 12.95
N LEU A 7 -3.93 4.82 13.86
CA LEU A 7 -3.66 4.24 15.17
C LEU A 7 -4.03 5.28 16.24
N PRO A 8 -5.20 5.16 16.88
CA PRO A 8 -5.74 6.16 17.80
C PRO A 8 -4.89 6.34 19.07
N GLU A 9 -4.35 5.26 19.63
CA GLU A 9 -3.61 5.31 20.90
C GLU A 9 -2.10 5.45 20.67
N GLY A 10 -1.62 5.04 19.51
CA GLY A 10 -0.20 4.94 19.19
C GLY A 10 0.39 6.19 18.56
N LYS A 11 1.24 6.93 19.31
CA LYS A 11 2.19 7.88 18.70
C LYS A 11 3.17 7.18 17.73
N LYS A 12 3.35 5.86 17.86
CA LYS A 12 4.24 5.00 17.05
C LYS A 12 3.62 3.62 16.84
N TYR A 13 3.79 3.05 15.64
CA TYR A 13 3.35 1.69 15.29
C TYR A 13 3.73 0.63 16.33
N TYR A 14 5.00 0.61 16.75
CA TYR A 14 5.49 -0.38 17.71
C TYR A 14 4.74 -0.35 19.05
N ASN A 15 4.48 0.86 19.57
CA ASN A 15 3.82 1.01 20.87
C ASN A 15 2.37 0.53 20.81
N GLU A 16 1.68 0.85 19.72
CA GLU A 16 0.30 0.41 19.50
C GLU A 16 0.19 -1.12 19.48
N PHE A 17 0.97 -1.74 18.59
CA PHE A 17 0.91 -3.19 18.42
C PHE A 17 1.31 -3.90 19.71
N THR A 18 2.32 -3.39 20.41
CA THR A 18 2.75 -3.94 21.71
C THR A 18 1.65 -3.80 22.77
N SER A 19 0.94 -2.67 22.82
CA SER A 19 -0.17 -2.46 23.75
C SER A 19 -1.29 -3.48 23.51
N ILE A 20 -1.71 -3.64 22.25
CA ILE A 20 -2.77 -4.58 21.88
C ILE A 20 -2.35 -6.02 22.22
N TYR A 21 -1.11 -6.43 21.91
CA TYR A 21 -0.62 -7.77 22.25
C TYR A 21 -0.49 -8.03 23.76
N ARG A 22 -0.28 -6.99 24.57
CA ARG A 22 -0.28 -7.12 26.04
C ARG A 22 -1.70 -7.33 26.57
N ASN A 23 -2.67 -6.63 26.00
CA ASN A 23 -4.08 -6.74 26.39
C ASN A 23 -4.76 -8.00 25.83
N HIS A 24 -4.21 -8.56 24.75
CA HIS A 24 -4.67 -9.78 24.10
C HIS A 24 -3.53 -10.82 24.02
N PRO A 25 -3.14 -11.41 25.16
CA PRO A 25 -2.02 -12.36 25.22
C PRO A 25 -2.25 -13.64 24.42
N ASP A 26 -3.50 -13.94 24.07
CA ASP A 26 -3.95 -15.05 23.22
C ASP A 26 -4.04 -14.68 21.73
N ALA A 27 -3.76 -13.44 21.34
CA ALA A 27 -3.71 -13.05 19.94
C ALA A 27 -2.53 -13.75 19.23
N ALA A 28 -2.84 -14.54 18.19
CA ALA A 28 -1.84 -15.04 17.25
C ALA A 28 -1.28 -13.87 16.43
N PHE A 29 -2.17 -13.06 15.88
CA PHE A 29 -1.88 -11.89 15.08
C PHE A 29 -2.98 -10.84 15.23
N LEU A 30 -2.67 -9.59 14.88
CA LEU A 30 -3.63 -8.50 14.82
C LEU A 30 -4.09 -8.31 13.38
N HIS A 31 -5.38 -8.41 13.12
CA HIS A 31 -5.96 -8.13 11.80
C HIS A 31 -6.71 -6.80 11.84
N TYR A 32 -6.31 -5.88 10.97
CA TYR A 32 -6.96 -4.58 10.82
C TYR A 32 -7.84 -4.60 9.58
N ALA A 33 -9.12 -4.28 9.76
CA ALA A 33 -10.03 -4.10 8.64
C ALA A 33 -9.54 -2.97 7.71
N SER A 34 -9.59 -3.25 6.40
CA SER A 34 -9.28 -2.25 5.37
C SER A 34 -10.55 -1.77 4.69
N TYR A 35 -10.71 -0.46 4.58
CA TYR A 35 -11.86 0.20 3.97
C TYR A 35 -11.43 0.94 2.72
N VAL A 36 -12.24 0.88 1.66
CA VAL A 36 -11.95 1.65 0.45
C VAL A 36 -12.11 3.14 0.75
N ALA A 37 -11.06 3.91 0.53
CA ALA A 37 -11.07 5.36 0.66
C ALA A 37 -10.98 6.02 -0.72
N HIS A 38 -11.84 7.01 -0.92
CA HIS A 38 -11.89 7.85 -2.10
C HIS A 38 -11.35 9.22 -1.74
N LEU A 39 -10.40 9.71 -2.51
CA LEU A 39 -9.78 11.00 -2.25
C LEU A 39 -9.57 11.78 -3.54
N ARG A 40 -9.43 13.09 -3.40
CA ARG A 40 -9.22 14.04 -4.48
C ARG A 40 -7.86 14.69 -4.33
N ALA A 41 -7.17 14.86 -5.45
CA ALA A 41 -5.91 15.57 -5.48
C ALA A 41 -5.84 16.49 -6.70
N SER A 42 -5.01 17.52 -6.58
CA SER A 42 -4.64 18.37 -7.72
C SER A 42 -3.78 17.58 -8.70
N LYS A 43 -4.02 17.78 -10.00
CA LYS A 43 -3.11 17.29 -11.04
C LYS A 43 -1.76 18.02 -11.04
N SER A 44 -1.74 19.30 -10.64
CA SER A 44 -0.52 20.11 -10.58
C SER A 44 0.17 19.93 -9.23
N SER A 45 1.46 19.56 -9.27
CA SER A 45 2.31 19.39 -8.09
C SER A 45 2.50 20.69 -7.31
N GLU A 46 2.62 21.83 -8.00
CA GLU A 46 2.76 23.16 -7.40
C GLU A 46 1.56 23.55 -6.54
N ARG A 47 0.42 22.92 -6.80
CA ARG A 47 -0.87 23.23 -6.16
C ARG A 47 -1.42 22.04 -5.37
N PHE A 48 -0.62 21.00 -5.23
CA PHE A 48 -0.91 19.90 -4.34
C PHE A 48 -0.94 20.42 -2.89
N SER A 49 -1.96 20.01 -2.14
CA SER A 49 -2.09 20.31 -0.71
C SER A 49 -2.51 19.04 -0.02
N LEU A 50 -1.63 18.52 0.84
CA LEU A 50 -1.93 17.32 1.61
C LEU A 50 -3.14 17.53 2.50
N GLU A 51 -3.24 18.69 3.16
CA GLU A 51 -4.43 19.07 3.93
C GLU A 51 -5.72 18.95 3.12
N ARG A 52 -5.81 19.57 1.94
CA ARG A 52 -7.03 19.48 1.11
C ARG A 52 -7.30 18.05 0.63
N THR A 53 -6.26 17.30 0.28
CA THR A 53 -6.38 15.89 -0.10
C THR A 53 -6.90 15.03 1.06
N LEU A 54 -6.35 15.18 2.27
CA LEU A 54 -6.84 14.47 3.45
C LEU A 54 -8.31 14.81 3.73
N ARG A 55 -8.67 16.09 3.73
CA ARG A 55 -10.05 16.57 3.93
C ARG A 55 -11.05 16.00 2.93
N SER A 56 -10.58 15.71 1.72
CA SER A 56 -11.42 15.13 0.67
C SER A 56 -11.72 13.63 0.86
N ILE A 57 -11.02 12.95 1.78
CA ILE A 57 -11.17 11.51 1.98
C ILE A 57 -12.60 11.18 2.41
N LYS A 58 -13.22 10.27 1.65
CA LYS A 58 -14.51 9.63 1.90
C LYS A 58 -14.30 8.13 2.06
N ILE A 59 -14.89 7.56 3.11
CA ILE A 59 -14.67 6.15 3.47
C ILE A 59 -15.91 5.35 3.05
N GLY A 60 -15.69 4.44 2.11
CA GLY A 60 -16.73 3.59 1.54
C GLY A 60 -17.14 2.47 2.48
N LYS A 61 -18.40 2.01 2.36
CA LYS A 61 -18.94 0.89 3.16
C LYS A 61 -18.29 -0.46 2.84
N SER A 62 -17.60 -0.58 1.71
CA SER A 62 -16.96 -1.83 1.29
C SER A 62 -15.68 -2.09 2.07
N LYS A 63 -15.64 -3.26 2.70
CA LYS A 63 -14.42 -3.81 3.29
C LYS A 63 -13.58 -4.50 2.22
N LYS A 64 -12.27 -4.35 2.31
CA LYS A 64 -11.28 -5.15 1.60
C LYS A 64 -10.69 -6.17 2.57
N ILE A 65 -9.92 -7.10 2.01
CA ILE A 65 -9.03 -7.93 2.81
C ILE A 65 -8.12 -6.97 3.60
N GLY A 66 -8.13 -7.12 4.92
CA GLY A 66 -7.40 -6.25 5.84
C GLY A 66 -5.89 -6.43 5.74
N LYS A 67 -5.17 -5.87 6.71
CA LYS A 67 -3.75 -6.18 6.90
C LYS A 67 -3.50 -6.81 8.24
N THR A 68 -2.50 -7.67 8.26
CA THR A 68 -2.13 -8.44 9.43
C THR A 68 -0.80 -7.94 9.98
N VAL A 69 -0.73 -7.75 11.30
CA VAL A 69 0.49 -7.50 12.05
C VAL A 69 0.81 -8.75 12.84
N LEU A 70 2.03 -9.27 12.67
CA LEU A 70 2.46 -10.54 13.25
C LEU A 70 3.47 -10.29 14.36
N ASP A 71 3.37 -11.03 15.46
CA ASP A 71 4.47 -11.21 16.40
C ASP A 71 5.25 -12.46 15.99
N PRO A 72 6.51 -12.32 15.50
CA PRO A 72 7.30 -13.46 15.05
C PRO A 72 7.61 -14.46 16.17
N LYS A 73 7.45 -14.09 17.45
CA LYS A 73 7.57 -15.02 18.57
C LYS A 73 6.39 -15.99 18.66
N ARG A 74 5.25 -15.63 18.06
CA ARG A 74 3.97 -16.37 18.15
C ARG A 74 3.64 -17.15 16.90
N ILE A 75 4.12 -16.70 15.73
CA ILE A 75 3.78 -17.28 14.43
C ILE A 75 5.04 -17.68 13.69
N LYS A 76 5.07 -18.95 13.25
CA LYS A 76 6.09 -19.52 12.38
C LYS A 76 5.49 -19.79 11.00
N SER A 77 5.20 -18.72 10.26
CA SER A 77 4.59 -18.81 8.93
C SER A 77 5.27 -17.85 7.96
N VAL A 78 5.50 -18.33 6.74
CA VAL A 78 5.93 -17.50 5.60
C VAL A 78 4.75 -16.81 4.92
N TRP A 79 3.52 -17.24 5.21
CA TRP A 79 2.27 -16.68 4.68
C TRP A 79 1.79 -15.54 5.57
N VAL A 80 2.34 -14.35 5.34
CA VAL A 80 2.12 -13.19 6.23
C VAL A 80 0.78 -12.49 6.04
N HIS A 81 0.15 -12.64 4.86
CA HIS A 81 -1.13 -12.01 4.56
C HIS A 81 -2.29 -12.64 5.34
N HIS A 82 -2.30 -13.97 5.44
CA HIS A 82 -3.23 -14.77 6.24
C HIS A 82 -2.48 -15.99 6.79
N PRO A 83 -1.86 -15.90 7.96
CA PRO A 83 -1.18 -17.04 8.54
C PRO A 83 -2.22 -18.12 8.91
N HIS A 84 -2.19 -19.24 8.20
CA HIS A 84 -3.10 -20.36 8.44
C HIS A 84 -2.61 -21.29 9.57
N PHE A 85 -1.35 -21.17 9.98
CA PHE A 85 -0.71 -22.03 10.96
C PHE A 85 -0.21 -21.21 12.15
N PHE A 86 -0.88 -21.37 13.27
CA PHE A 86 -0.49 -20.85 14.58
C PHE A 86 -0.89 -21.86 15.67
N PRO A 87 -0.25 -21.83 16.85
CA PRO A 87 -0.59 -22.73 17.95
C PRO A 87 -2.09 -22.70 18.30
N ALA A 88 -2.68 -23.85 18.64
CA ALA A 88 -4.12 -24.00 18.84
C ALA A 88 -4.70 -23.12 19.97
N GLN A 89 -3.87 -22.72 20.93
CA GLN A 89 -4.23 -21.82 22.02
C GLN A 89 -4.27 -20.34 21.63
N LEU A 90 -3.76 -19.99 20.44
CA LEU A 90 -3.78 -18.62 19.94
C LEU A 90 -4.92 -18.45 18.93
N ARG A 91 -5.41 -17.22 18.79
CA ARG A 91 -6.48 -16.89 17.85
C ARG A 91 -6.23 -15.58 17.11
N PRO A 92 -6.72 -15.43 15.87
CA PRO A 92 -6.74 -14.12 15.20
C PRO A 92 -7.44 -13.10 16.09
N TYR A 93 -6.84 -11.92 16.25
CA TYR A 93 -7.49 -10.80 16.91
C TYR A 93 -7.87 -9.74 15.88
N GLU A 94 -9.17 -9.61 15.64
CA GLU A 94 -9.73 -8.55 14.80
C GLU A 94 -9.72 -7.23 15.57
N VAL A 95 -8.86 -6.30 15.16
CA VAL A 95 -8.74 -4.99 15.80
C VAL A 95 -10.02 -4.20 15.51
N PRO A 96 -10.76 -3.76 16.55
CA PRO A 96 -11.94 -2.93 16.37
C PRO A 96 -11.60 -1.65 15.58
N SER A 97 -12.49 -1.22 14.69
CA SER A 97 -12.22 -0.03 13.86
C SER A 97 -12.06 1.27 14.67
N ASN A 98 -12.54 1.30 15.92
CA ASN A 98 -12.32 2.41 16.84
C ASN A 98 -10.90 2.40 17.45
N ASP A 99 -10.22 1.25 17.46
CA ASP A 99 -8.88 1.03 18.01
C ASP A 99 -7.81 0.99 16.91
N GLY A 100 -8.25 0.97 15.65
CA GLY A 100 -7.41 1.17 14.49
C GLY A 100 -8.06 0.69 13.20
N LEU A 101 -7.74 1.36 12.11
CA LEU A 101 -8.28 1.00 10.80
C LEU A 101 -7.31 1.33 9.68
N ILE A 102 -7.53 0.66 8.55
CA ILE A 102 -6.76 0.88 7.33
C ILE A 102 -7.66 1.48 6.28
N LEU A 103 -7.20 2.57 5.65
CA LEU A 103 -7.83 3.14 4.48
C LEU A 103 -7.03 2.75 3.25
N HIS A 104 -7.63 1.94 2.39
CA HIS A 104 -7.11 1.61 1.07
C HIS A 104 -7.43 2.75 0.10
N THR A 105 -6.43 3.62 -0.10
CA THR A 105 -6.51 4.88 -0.86
C THR A 105 -6.28 4.70 -2.36
N ARG A 106 -6.80 3.63 -2.98
CA ARG A 106 -6.56 3.36 -4.40
C ARG A 106 -7.37 4.25 -5.35
N THR A 107 -8.45 4.85 -4.87
CA THR A 107 -9.34 5.67 -5.72
C THR A 107 -8.99 7.15 -5.59
N TRP A 108 -8.12 7.61 -6.50
CA TRP A 108 -7.74 9.01 -6.64
C TRP A 108 -8.52 9.65 -7.78
N GLU A 109 -9.34 10.64 -7.46
CA GLU A 109 -9.89 11.55 -8.46
C GLU A 109 -8.92 12.72 -8.63
N ILE A 110 -8.17 12.70 -9.73
CA ILE A 110 -7.21 13.75 -10.06
C ILE A 110 -7.94 14.79 -10.91
N HIS A 111 -8.14 15.98 -10.34
CA HIS A 111 -8.91 17.04 -10.99
C HIS A 111 -7.98 18.11 -11.58
N SER A 112 -8.43 18.74 -12.67
CA SER A 112 -7.92 20.06 -13.05
C SER A 112 -8.34 21.07 -11.98
N GLU A 113 -7.77 22.25 -12.02
CA GLU A 113 -7.89 23.23 -10.96
C GLU A 113 -9.29 23.79 -10.79
N GLU A 114 -9.93 24.05 -11.93
CA GLU A 114 -11.28 24.58 -12.04
C GLU A 114 -12.26 23.57 -11.42
N LEU A 115 -12.02 22.28 -11.70
CA LEU A 115 -12.80 21.17 -11.16
C LEU A 115 -12.48 20.90 -9.70
N TYR A 116 -11.25 21.08 -9.24
CA TYR A 116 -10.86 20.83 -7.85
C TYR A 116 -11.55 21.80 -6.88
N LYS A 117 -11.66 23.08 -7.26
CA LYS A 117 -12.41 24.10 -6.49
C LYS A 117 -13.92 23.83 -6.50
N ALA A 118 -14.48 23.45 -7.65
CA ALA A 118 -15.92 23.16 -7.79
C ALA A 118 -16.34 21.84 -7.13
N ALA A 119 -15.50 20.81 -7.19
CA ALA A 119 -15.77 19.47 -6.67
C ALA A 119 -15.85 19.45 -5.13
N TYR A 120 -15.16 20.36 -4.43
CA TYR A 120 -15.27 20.50 -2.97
C TYR A 120 -16.74 20.68 -2.51
N PHE A 121 -17.61 21.23 -3.36
CA PHE A 121 -19.01 21.52 -3.06
C PHE A 121 -20.03 20.48 -3.52
N LYS A 122 -19.68 19.55 -4.42
CA LYS A 122 -20.60 18.48 -4.89
C LYS A 122 -20.15 17.11 -4.38
N LEU A 123 -20.65 16.73 -3.21
CA LEU A 123 -20.56 15.39 -2.63
C LEU A 123 -21.96 14.83 -2.37
N SER A 124 -22.84 14.92 -3.37
CA SER A 124 -24.18 14.35 -3.33
C SER A 124 -24.14 12.90 -3.81
N GLY A 125 -23.84 12.00 -2.88
CA GLY A 125 -23.88 10.54 -3.08
C GLY A 125 -24.16 9.84 -1.76
N VAL A 126 -25.29 10.18 -1.14
CA VAL A 126 -25.62 9.96 0.29
C VAL A 126 -25.59 8.49 0.75
N ASN A 127 -25.48 7.50 -0.15
CA ASN A 127 -25.51 6.08 0.22
C ASN A 127 -24.20 5.29 0.12
N LYS A 128 -23.13 5.83 -0.48
CA LYS A 128 -21.88 5.07 -0.76
C LYS A 128 -20.85 5.10 0.37
N TYR A 129 -20.88 6.13 1.21
CA TYR A 129 -19.89 6.38 2.25
C TYR A 129 -20.52 6.29 3.63
N PHE A 130 -19.77 5.80 4.63
CA PHE A 130 -20.24 5.75 6.02
C PHE A 130 -19.52 6.74 6.93
N ALA A 131 -18.35 7.22 6.53
CA ALA A 131 -17.55 8.16 7.31
C ALA A 131 -16.72 9.08 6.40
N ASN A 132 -16.29 10.19 6.99
CA ASN A 132 -15.30 11.11 6.44
C ASN A 132 -14.04 11.07 7.32
N ILE A 133 -12.92 11.60 6.81
CA ILE A 133 -11.68 11.65 7.60
C ILE A 133 -11.85 12.39 8.93
N SER A 134 -12.76 13.36 9.01
CA SER A 134 -13.02 14.15 10.21
C SER A 134 -13.59 13.33 11.37
N GLY A 135 -14.11 12.12 11.11
CA GLY A 135 -14.52 11.17 12.13
C GLY A 135 -13.36 10.34 12.69
N ILE A 136 -12.15 10.49 12.13
CA ILE A 136 -10.93 9.75 12.53
C ILE A 136 -9.85 10.73 12.99
N LEU A 137 -9.62 11.79 12.22
CA LEU A 137 -8.65 12.83 12.51
C LEU A 137 -9.36 14.15 12.84
N SER A 138 -8.90 14.81 13.88
CA SER A 138 -9.26 16.19 14.16
C SER A 138 -8.66 17.15 13.13
N GLU A 139 -9.28 18.32 13.03
CA GLU A 139 -8.81 19.44 12.21
C GLU A 139 -7.36 19.84 12.51
N LYS A 140 -6.98 19.79 13.80
CA LYS A 140 -5.63 20.08 14.25
C LYS A 140 -4.64 19.02 13.78
N GLU A 141 -5.00 17.73 13.84
CA GLU A 141 -4.15 16.64 13.37
C GLU A 141 -3.93 16.70 11.85
N ILE A 142 -4.99 16.97 11.07
CA ILE A 142 -4.88 17.14 9.62
C ILE A 142 -3.87 18.26 9.28
N ARG A 143 -3.98 19.41 9.96
CA ARG A 143 -3.04 20.53 9.77
C ARG A 143 -1.62 20.14 10.16
N ASN A 144 -1.44 19.48 11.30
CA ASN A 144 -0.11 19.04 11.76
C ASN A 144 0.54 18.06 10.77
N ILE A 145 -0.23 17.11 10.23
CA ILE A 145 0.24 16.17 9.20
C ILE A 145 0.66 16.94 7.94
N SER A 146 -0.15 17.91 7.50
CA SER A 146 0.17 18.73 6.33
C SER A 146 1.45 19.54 6.53
N LEU A 147 1.61 20.21 7.67
CA LEU A 147 2.81 21.00 7.98
C LEU A 147 4.07 20.13 8.07
N SER A 148 3.97 18.93 8.66
CA SER A 148 5.06 17.96 8.71
C SER A 148 5.47 17.49 7.31
N TRP A 149 4.48 17.22 6.46
CA TRP A 149 4.71 16.87 5.06
C TRP A 149 5.36 18.02 4.28
N GLU A 150 4.88 19.26 4.41
CA GLU A 150 5.44 20.44 3.74
C GLU A 150 6.90 20.67 4.14
N THR A 151 7.21 20.52 5.43
CA THR A 151 8.58 20.61 5.95
C THR A 151 9.48 19.55 5.32
N THR A 152 9.00 18.30 5.27
CA THR A 152 9.73 17.18 4.65
C THR A 152 9.93 17.41 3.15
N TYR A 153 8.86 17.77 2.44
CA TYR A 153 8.88 18.04 1.01
C TYR A 153 9.85 19.16 0.65
N LYS A 154 9.84 20.26 1.40
CA LYS A 154 10.78 21.38 1.24
C LYS A 154 12.22 20.90 1.40
N SER A 155 12.52 20.15 2.46
CA SER A 155 13.86 19.59 2.67
C SER A 155 14.29 18.65 1.53
N PHE A 156 13.36 17.84 1.00
CA PHE A 156 13.65 16.96 -0.13
C PHE A 156 13.95 17.74 -1.40
N LYS A 157 13.18 18.80 -1.66
CA LYS A 157 13.38 19.69 -2.80
C LYS A 157 14.73 20.42 -2.71
N GLU A 158 15.06 20.97 -1.53
CA GLU A 158 16.33 21.68 -1.30
C GLU A 158 17.55 20.78 -1.47
N LYS A 159 17.41 19.48 -1.20
CA LYS A 159 18.47 18.48 -1.43
C LYS A 159 18.53 17.95 -2.87
N GLY A 160 17.70 18.47 -3.78
CA GLY A 160 17.66 18.05 -5.17
C GLY A 160 17.12 16.63 -5.39
N PHE A 161 16.52 15.98 -4.37
CA PHE A 161 15.99 14.62 -4.53
C PHE A 161 14.87 14.53 -5.57
N LEU A 162 14.17 15.64 -5.81
CA LEU A 162 13.08 15.71 -6.78
C LEU A 162 13.59 15.95 -8.21
N ASP A 163 14.81 16.46 -8.38
CA ASP A 163 15.34 16.86 -9.69
C ASP A 163 15.63 15.64 -10.58
N GLY A 164 15.94 14.49 -9.96
CA GLY A 164 16.12 13.21 -10.65
C GLY A 164 14.81 12.46 -10.98
N LEU A 165 13.66 12.95 -10.50
CA LEU A 165 12.38 12.29 -10.77
C LEU A 165 11.91 12.64 -12.19
N ARG A 166 11.75 11.61 -13.02
CA ARG A 166 11.19 11.78 -14.36
C ARG A 166 9.73 12.25 -14.26
N SER A 167 9.36 13.22 -15.10
CA SER A 167 8.00 13.76 -15.20
C SER A 167 6.99 12.76 -15.76
N THR A 168 7.46 11.65 -16.33
CA THR A 168 6.67 10.61 -16.98
C THR A 168 6.95 9.25 -16.37
N ASN A 169 5.88 8.49 -16.10
CA ASN A 169 5.98 7.11 -15.67
C ASN A 169 5.80 6.18 -16.87
N HIS A 170 6.91 5.59 -17.34
CA HIS A 170 6.93 4.78 -18.56
C HIS A 170 6.48 3.33 -18.35
N TYR A 171 6.78 2.73 -17.19
CA TYR A 171 6.53 1.31 -16.95
C TYR A 171 5.20 1.02 -16.25
N HIS A 172 4.60 1.96 -15.53
CA HIS A 172 3.42 1.67 -14.71
C HIS A 172 2.26 1.09 -15.52
N ARG A 173 1.95 1.65 -16.69
CA ARG A 173 0.86 1.14 -17.53
C ARG A 173 1.12 -0.30 -17.99
N SER A 174 2.35 -0.59 -18.39
CA SER A 174 2.77 -1.92 -18.84
C SER A 174 2.72 -2.94 -17.69
N ILE A 175 3.22 -2.55 -16.51
CA ILE A 175 3.17 -3.37 -15.29
C ILE A 175 1.72 -3.64 -14.88
N ASP A 176 0.88 -2.61 -14.77
CA ASP A 176 -0.52 -2.74 -14.36
C ASP A 176 -1.32 -3.61 -15.35
N THR A 177 -1.08 -3.44 -16.65
CA THR A 177 -1.69 -4.28 -17.70
C THR A 177 -1.30 -5.75 -17.52
N CYS A 178 -0.02 -6.02 -17.31
CA CYS A 178 0.47 -7.38 -17.11
C CYS A 178 -0.06 -8.02 -15.81
N ILE A 179 -0.02 -7.31 -14.69
CA ILE A 179 -0.56 -7.82 -13.42
C ILE A 179 -2.04 -8.14 -13.56
N LYS A 180 -2.81 -7.30 -14.28
CA LYS A 180 -4.23 -7.55 -14.56
C LYS A 180 -4.46 -8.77 -15.45
N SER A 181 -3.59 -9.04 -16.43
CA SER A 181 -3.73 -10.24 -17.28
C SER A 181 -3.42 -11.53 -16.53
N ILE A 182 -2.46 -11.50 -15.60
CA ILE A 182 -2.18 -12.64 -14.69
C ILE A 182 -3.31 -12.78 -13.64
N GLY A 183 -3.95 -11.66 -13.30
CA GLY A 183 -4.86 -11.50 -12.18
C GLY A 183 -6.34 -11.74 -12.47
N GLY A 184 -6.75 -11.70 -13.75
CA GLY A 184 -8.13 -11.53 -14.17
C GLY A 184 -9.07 -12.71 -13.88
N PRO A 185 -10.39 -12.49 -13.84
CA PRO A 185 -11.39 -13.54 -13.70
C PRO A 185 -11.19 -14.62 -14.78
N GLY A 186 -11.06 -15.90 -14.39
CA GLY A 186 -10.91 -17.04 -15.31
C GLY A 186 -9.48 -17.51 -15.58
N SER A 187 -8.45 -16.85 -15.04
CA SER A 187 -7.07 -17.36 -15.12
C SER A 187 -6.89 -18.57 -14.19
N ARG A 188 -6.52 -19.73 -14.74
CA ARG A 188 -6.07 -20.91 -13.96
C ARG A 188 -4.70 -20.58 -13.38
N ILE A 189 -4.62 -20.50 -12.05
CA ILE A 189 -3.41 -20.10 -11.35
C ILE A 189 -2.59 -21.34 -11.03
N ILE A 190 -1.36 -21.42 -11.51
CA ILE A 190 -0.35 -22.38 -11.07
C ILE A 190 0.79 -21.56 -10.45
N GLY A 191 0.77 -21.39 -9.12
CA GLY A 191 1.83 -20.70 -8.35
C GLY A 191 1.52 -19.26 -7.87
N CYS A 192 2.48 -18.67 -7.14
CA CYS A 192 2.35 -17.31 -6.59
C CYS A 192 2.35 -16.25 -7.70
N ARG A 193 1.27 -15.47 -7.80
CA ARG A 193 1.19 -14.31 -8.70
C ARG A 193 2.17 -13.24 -8.24
N THR A 194 3.28 -13.10 -8.95
CA THR A 194 4.27 -12.07 -8.66
C THR A 194 4.56 -11.24 -9.89
N VAL A 195 5.10 -10.03 -9.70
CA VAL A 195 5.59 -9.19 -10.80
C VAL A 195 6.68 -9.87 -11.62
N TYR A 196 7.32 -10.92 -11.09
CA TYR A 196 8.31 -11.73 -11.81
C TYR A 196 7.70 -12.53 -12.97
N SER A 197 6.38 -12.76 -12.96
CA SER A 197 5.69 -13.40 -14.09
C SER A 197 5.40 -12.41 -15.24
N CYS A 198 5.76 -11.13 -15.09
CA CYS A 198 5.55 -10.11 -16.11
C CYS A 198 6.73 -9.96 -17.04
N ILE A 199 6.54 -10.35 -18.30
CA ILE A 199 7.46 -10.06 -19.39
C ILE A 199 7.10 -8.68 -19.97
N LEU A 200 7.85 -7.66 -19.58
CA LEU A 200 7.63 -6.28 -20.03
C LEU A 200 8.51 -5.97 -21.23
N LYS A 201 7.93 -5.43 -22.31
CA LYS A 201 8.72 -4.99 -23.47
C LYS A 201 9.81 -3.97 -23.05
N PRO A 202 11.02 -4.08 -23.61
CA PRO A 202 12.03 -3.04 -23.59
C PRO A 202 11.48 -1.63 -23.82
N ILE A 203 12.04 -0.66 -23.10
CA ILE A 203 11.88 0.76 -23.41
C ILE A 203 13.28 1.29 -23.68
N GLU A 204 13.49 1.80 -24.88
CA GLU A 204 14.77 2.33 -25.33
C GLU A 204 15.24 3.48 -24.43
N GLY A 205 16.53 3.46 -24.04
CA GLY A 205 17.11 4.47 -23.16
C GLY A 205 16.76 4.32 -21.67
N PHE A 206 16.21 3.17 -21.28
CA PHE A 206 15.99 2.80 -19.88
C PHE A 206 16.88 1.63 -19.49
N GLU A 207 17.54 1.79 -18.35
CA GLU A 207 18.22 0.73 -17.64
C GLU A 207 17.29 0.19 -16.56
N CYS A 208 17.34 -1.13 -16.35
CA CYS A 208 16.62 -1.75 -15.27
C CYS A 208 17.55 -2.67 -14.48
N LEU A 209 17.21 -2.84 -13.21
CA LEU A 209 17.88 -3.78 -12.32
C LEU A 209 16.98 -5.01 -12.17
N GLN A 210 17.43 -6.15 -12.67
CA GLN A 210 16.70 -7.41 -12.58
C GLN A 210 17.31 -8.28 -11.48
N SER A 211 16.48 -8.75 -10.55
CA SER A 211 16.90 -9.81 -9.62
C SER A 211 16.66 -11.18 -10.25
N ARG A 212 17.69 -12.01 -10.39
CA ARG A 212 17.51 -13.40 -10.82
C ARG A 212 16.94 -14.24 -9.67
N GLN A 213 15.71 -14.73 -9.81
CA GLN A 213 15.18 -15.79 -8.95
C GLN A 213 15.71 -17.12 -9.45
N LYS A 214 16.28 -17.94 -8.55
CA LYS A 214 16.61 -19.33 -8.84
C LYS A 214 15.45 -20.18 -8.38
N TRP A 215 15.17 -21.22 -9.15
CA TRP A 215 14.15 -22.21 -8.83
C TRP A 215 14.82 -23.51 -8.40
N ARG A 216 14.26 -24.17 -7.39
CA ARG A 216 14.65 -25.53 -7.01
C ARG A 216 13.40 -26.39 -6.88
N LYS A 217 13.57 -27.69 -7.08
CA LYS A 217 12.51 -28.66 -6.78
C LYS A 217 12.70 -29.13 -5.34
N ALA A 218 11.71 -28.92 -4.49
CA ALA A 218 11.68 -29.40 -3.10
C ALA A 218 10.36 -30.14 -2.88
N ASP A 219 10.41 -31.38 -2.42
CA ASP A 219 9.23 -32.22 -2.13
C ASP A 219 8.23 -32.35 -3.29
N GLY A 220 8.73 -32.32 -4.53
CA GLY A 220 7.91 -32.40 -5.74
C GLY A 220 7.33 -31.06 -6.22
N GLU A 221 7.46 -29.99 -5.42
CA GLU A 221 7.04 -28.64 -5.75
C GLU A 221 8.22 -27.78 -6.26
N LEU A 222 7.90 -26.77 -7.07
CA LEU A 222 8.85 -25.77 -7.54
C LEU A 222 8.90 -24.61 -6.55
N GLU A 223 10.01 -24.47 -5.83
CA GLU A 223 10.25 -23.36 -4.91
C GLU A 223 11.17 -22.32 -5.57
N ALA A 224 10.75 -21.05 -5.56
CA ALA A 224 11.63 -19.93 -5.82
C ALA A 224 12.46 -19.63 -4.58
N TYR A 225 13.77 -19.40 -4.74
CA TYR A 225 14.65 -18.95 -3.67
C TYR A 225 15.57 -17.82 -4.15
N LEU A 226 15.93 -16.94 -3.22
CA LEU A 226 16.97 -15.94 -3.41
C LEU A 226 18.26 -16.49 -2.76
N PRO A 227 19.36 -16.66 -3.51
CA PRO A 227 20.61 -17.13 -2.92
C PRO A 227 21.09 -16.13 -1.86
N VAL A 228 21.45 -16.65 -0.68
CA VAL A 228 22.02 -15.85 0.40
C VAL A 228 23.47 -15.53 0.04
N GLY A 229 23.82 -14.25 -0.13
CA GLY A 229 25.20 -13.83 -0.39
C GLY A 229 25.30 -12.52 -1.16
N GLU A 230 24.44 -12.32 -2.16
CA GLU A 230 24.19 -11.08 -2.89
C GLU A 230 23.02 -11.38 -3.84
N PRO A 231 21.94 -10.58 -3.91
CA PRO A 231 21.01 -10.75 -5.00
C PRO A 231 21.79 -10.53 -6.30
N GLU A 232 21.83 -11.53 -7.19
CA GLU A 232 22.35 -11.37 -8.56
C GLU A 232 21.45 -10.33 -9.25
N LEU A 233 21.84 -9.06 -9.08
CA LEU A 233 21.20 -7.90 -9.67
C LEU A 233 21.92 -7.62 -10.98
N GLU A 234 21.26 -7.96 -12.08
CA GLU A 234 21.77 -7.69 -13.42
C GLU A 234 21.20 -6.37 -13.91
N MET A 235 22.07 -5.42 -14.24
CA MET A 235 21.67 -4.22 -14.94
C MET A 235 21.48 -4.56 -16.43
N LYS A 236 20.24 -4.50 -16.91
CA LYS A 236 19.94 -4.63 -18.34
C LYS A 236 19.67 -3.27 -18.95
N VAL A 237 20.37 -2.98 -20.04
CA VAL A 237 20.13 -1.82 -20.90
C VAL A 237 19.05 -2.21 -21.90
N ASN A 238 18.02 -1.38 -22.05
CA ASN A 238 16.86 -1.62 -22.91
C ASN A 238 15.95 -2.78 -22.44
N GLY A 239 15.51 -2.78 -21.18
CA GLY A 239 14.28 -3.50 -20.80
C GLY A 239 14.32 -4.45 -19.62
N CYS A 240 13.15 -4.60 -18.99
CA CYS A 240 12.90 -5.44 -17.81
C CYS A 240 12.48 -6.88 -18.14
N THR A 241 12.73 -7.39 -19.34
CA THR A 241 12.45 -8.78 -19.68
C THR A 241 13.46 -9.70 -19.02
N ILE A 242 12.94 -10.60 -18.17
CA ILE A 242 13.65 -11.79 -17.73
C ILE A 242 13.64 -12.73 -18.94
N ASP A 243 14.82 -13.09 -19.43
CA ASP A 243 14.99 -14.11 -20.49
C ASP A 243 14.94 -15.51 -19.85
#